data_AF-A0AA89BQK9-F1
#
_entry.id   AF-A0AA89BQK9-F1
#
_cell.length_a   1.000
_cell.length_b   1.000
_cell.length_c   1.000
_cell.angle_alpha   90.00
_cell.angle_beta   90.00
_cell.angle_gamma   90.00
#
_symmetry.space_group_name_H-M   'P 1'
#
loop_
_entity.id
_entity.type
_entity.pdbx_description
1 polymer ?
#
loop_
_entity_poly.entity_id
_entity_poly.type
_entity_poly.pdbx_seq_one_letter_code
_entity_poly.pdbx_strand_id
1 'polypeptide(L)'
;DIRVFVEQPSMKLFCKLCNVVFKDPVIVACGVSQCPIDNQVLSVVVANIAVSEQIAEMYIHCRYGCRLSEDGQTYIVDPTRCPQTIKIGNRDCEFVGTQEQMDEHLKFCKFEAVKDFLAHTDEKISELQDSIKDKDDQINFLRSMLGKLAERLEGLEKSSELRLGMEYGQHDLYTDITQTSGQCGLSSCLQGSDLLWGSGQYC
;
A
#
# COMPACT_ATOMS: atom_id res chain seq x y z
N ASP A 1 -25.95 -11.87 5.37
CA ASP A 1 -25.85 -11.64 3.92
C ASP A 1 -26.04 -10.14 3.66
N ILE A 2 -25.05 -9.43 3.11
CA ILE A 2 -25.13 -7.97 2.87
C ILE A 2 -25.71 -7.74 1.48
N ARG A 3 -26.90 -7.12 1.40
CA ARG A 3 -27.56 -6.75 0.15
C ARG A 3 -28.02 -5.30 0.22
N VAL A 4 -27.19 -4.39 -0.28
CA VAL A 4 -27.57 -2.98 -0.46
C VAL A 4 -27.91 -2.80 -1.93
N PHE A 5 -29.19 -2.65 -2.25
CA PHE A 5 -29.68 -2.56 -3.62
C PHE A 5 -29.37 -1.19 -4.23
N VAL A 6 -29.02 -1.18 -5.51
CA VAL A 6 -28.82 0.07 -6.29
C VAL A 6 -30.17 0.75 -6.53
N GLU A 7 -31.16 -0.04 -6.93
CA GLU A 7 -32.54 0.39 -7.14
C GLU A 7 -33.46 -0.29 -6.12
N GLN A 8 -34.45 0.45 -5.63
CA GLN A 8 -35.36 -0.06 -4.63
C GLN A 8 -36.20 -1.23 -5.19
N PRO A 9 -36.18 -2.42 -4.56
CA PRO A 9 -36.97 -3.55 -5.01
C PRO A 9 -38.47 -3.29 -4.90
N SER A 10 -39.23 -3.88 -5.83
CA SER A 10 -40.70 -3.84 -5.77
C SER A 10 -41.22 -4.52 -4.49
N MET A 11 -42.25 -3.94 -3.87
CA MET A 11 -42.87 -4.48 -2.66
C MET A 11 -43.39 -5.93 -2.83
N LYS A 12 -43.64 -6.36 -4.06
CA LYS A 12 -44.06 -7.75 -4.37
C LYS A 12 -42.95 -8.79 -4.14
N LEU A 13 -41.69 -8.36 -4.10
CA LEU A 13 -40.52 -9.22 -3.88
C LEU A 13 -40.18 -9.38 -2.39
N PHE A 14 -40.97 -8.80 -1.48
CA PHE A 14 -40.75 -8.87 -0.05
C PHE A 14 -41.54 -10.01 0.57
N CYS A 15 -40.87 -10.74 1.46
CA CYS A 15 -41.50 -11.74 2.31
C CYS A 15 -42.40 -11.06 3.34
N LYS A 16 -43.66 -11.50 3.43
CA LYS A 16 -44.62 -10.95 4.39
C LYS A 16 -44.28 -11.23 5.85
N LEU A 17 -43.44 -12.23 6.13
CA LEU A 17 -43.07 -12.63 7.49
C LEU A 17 -41.89 -11.81 8.03
N CYS A 18 -40.83 -11.69 7.25
CA CYS A 18 -39.60 -10.99 7.67
C CYS A 18 -39.45 -9.59 7.08
N ASN A 19 -40.31 -9.21 6.13
CA ASN A 19 -40.24 -7.94 5.41
C ASN A 19 -38.87 -7.67 4.75
N VAL A 20 -38.22 -8.74 4.28
CA VAL A 20 -36.97 -8.72 3.52
C VAL A 20 -37.22 -9.29 2.13
N VAL A 21 -36.46 -8.83 1.12
CA VAL A 21 -36.49 -9.40 -0.23
C VAL A 21 -36.26 -10.91 -0.17
N PHE A 22 -37.06 -11.67 -0.92
CA PHE A 22 -36.95 -13.12 -0.94
C PHE A 22 -35.52 -13.58 -1.27
N LYS A 23 -35.06 -14.58 -0.53
CA LYS A 23 -33.85 -15.34 -0.88
C LYS A 23 -34.24 -16.54 -1.74
N ASP A 24 -35.14 -17.35 -1.21
CA ASP A 24 -35.63 -18.59 -1.82
C ASP A 24 -37.16 -18.54 -1.90
N PRO A 25 -37.74 -17.74 -2.82
CA PRO A 25 -39.18 -17.59 -2.93
C PRO A 25 -39.82 -18.93 -3.31
N VAL A 26 -40.92 -19.28 -2.62
CA VAL A 26 -41.68 -20.51 -2.88
C VAL A 26 -43.13 -20.19 -3.17
N ILE A 27 -43.74 -20.99 -4.05
CA ILE A 27 -45.19 -21.00 -4.29
C ILE A 27 -45.75 -22.16 -3.46
N VAL A 28 -46.77 -21.85 -2.67
CA VAL A 28 -47.48 -22.84 -1.88
C VAL A 28 -48.88 -23.03 -2.45
N ALA A 29 -49.27 -24.29 -2.65
CA ALA A 29 -50.66 -24.67 -2.91
C ALA A 29 -51.35 -25.06 -1.61
N CYS A 30 -52.66 -24.89 -1.53
CA CYS A 30 -53.40 -25.14 -0.31
C CYS A 30 -53.64 -26.67 -0.04
N GLY A 31 -53.41 -27.15 1.20
CA GLY A 31 -53.79 -28.47 1.78
C GLY A 31 -53.06 -28.83 3.11
N VAL A 32 -53.20 -30.02 3.69
CA VAL A 32 -52.91 -30.43 5.12
C VAL A 32 -51.99 -29.71 6.19
N SER A 33 -51.10 -28.73 5.96
CA SER A 33 -50.34 -28.02 7.05
C SER A 33 -50.58 -26.50 7.20
N GLN A 34 -50.72 -25.93 8.39
CA GLN A 34 -51.20 -24.53 8.55
C GLN A 34 -50.18 -23.43 8.17
N CYS A 35 -50.60 -22.47 7.34
CA CYS A 35 -49.82 -21.33 6.88
C CYS A 35 -49.67 -20.28 7.99
N PRO A 36 -48.47 -19.76 8.24
CA PRO A 36 -48.22 -18.78 9.30
C PRO A 36 -48.79 -17.37 9.01
N ILE A 37 -49.32 -17.13 7.80
CA ILE A 37 -49.83 -15.81 7.38
C ILE A 37 -51.36 -15.77 7.42
N ASP A 38 -52.02 -16.80 6.87
CA ASP A 38 -53.47 -16.83 6.68
C ASP A 38 -54.14 -18.07 7.30
N ASN A 39 -53.38 -18.87 8.06
CA ASN A 39 -53.85 -20.08 8.72
C ASN A 39 -54.46 -21.13 7.76
N GLN A 40 -54.26 -20.97 6.44
CA GLN A 40 -54.71 -21.93 5.45
C GLN A 40 -53.78 -23.12 5.41
N VAL A 41 -54.37 -24.26 5.12
CA VAL A 41 -53.64 -25.49 4.92
C VAL A 41 -52.71 -25.33 3.67
N LEU A 42 -51.41 -25.66 3.72
CA LEU A 42 -50.36 -25.85 2.70
C LEU A 42 -50.09 -27.35 2.35
N SER A 43 -50.23 -27.75 1.08
CA SER A 43 -50.04 -29.14 0.59
C SER A 43 -48.79 -29.36 -0.26
N VAL A 44 -48.40 -28.36 -1.06
CA VAL A 44 -47.29 -28.49 -2.00
C VAL A 44 -46.49 -27.19 -1.97
N VAL A 45 -45.17 -27.30 -1.82
CA VAL A 45 -44.24 -26.17 -1.85
C VAL A 45 -43.32 -26.37 -3.04
N VAL A 46 -43.34 -25.43 -3.98
CA VAL A 46 -42.48 -25.46 -5.18
C VAL A 46 -41.66 -24.18 -5.22
N ALA A 47 -40.40 -24.28 -5.64
CA ALA A 47 -39.56 -23.10 -5.84
C ALA A 47 -40.17 -22.16 -6.89
N ASN A 48 -40.19 -20.87 -6.59
CA ASN A 48 -40.66 -19.84 -7.52
C ASN A 48 -39.52 -19.34 -8.39
N ILE A 49 -39.13 -20.15 -9.39
CA ILE A 49 -37.98 -19.88 -10.26
C ILE A 49 -38.08 -18.50 -10.91
N ALA A 50 -39.27 -18.09 -11.37
CA ALA A 50 -39.46 -16.79 -12.00
C ALA A 50 -39.16 -15.61 -11.05
N VAL A 51 -39.58 -15.70 -9.79
CA VAL A 51 -39.27 -14.66 -8.78
C VAL A 51 -37.79 -14.70 -8.40
N SER A 52 -37.19 -15.89 -8.31
CA SER A 52 -35.75 -16.03 -8.09
C SER A 52 -34.93 -15.39 -9.20
N GLU A 53 -35.28 -15.63 -10.47
CA GLU A 53 -34.62 -15.03 -11.64
C GLU A 53 -34.77 -13.51 -11.66
N GLN A 54 -35.97 -13.00 -11.34
CA GLN A 54 -36.20 -11.56 -11.25
C GLN A 54 -35.31 -10.91 -10.18
N ILE A 55 -35.16 -11.54 -9.01
CA ILE A 55 -34.30 -11.04 -7.94
C ILE A 55 -32.82 -11.17 -8.33
N ALA A 56 -32.44 -12.26 -9.01
CA ALA A 56 -31.08 -12.52 -9.45
C ALA A 56 -30.55 -11.45 -10.42
N GLU A 57 -31.43 -10.88 -11.25
CA GLU A 57 -31.10 -9.81 -12.20
C GLU A 57 -30.94 -8.42 -11.54
N MET A 58 -31.35 -8.27 -10.28
CA MET A 58 -31.20 -7.00 -9.57
C MET A 58 -29.74 -6.70 -9.22
N TYR A 59 -29.38 -5.41 -9.25
CA TYR A 59 -28.05 -4.95 -8.88
C TYR A 59 -27.95 -4.60 -7.40
N ILE A 60 -26.86 -5.07 -6.78
CA ILE A 60 -26.45 -4.71 -5.43
C ILE A 60 -25.04 -4.10 -5.45
N HIS A 61 -24.74 -3.26 -4.47
CA HIS A 61 -23.39 -2.79 -4.24
C HIS A 61 -22.50 -3.93 -3.74
N CYS A 62 -21.24 -3.92 -4.17
CA CYS A 62 -20.23 -4.82 -3.66
C CYS A 62 -20.16 -4.72 -2.13
N ARG A 63 -20.00 -5.86 -1.43
CA ARG A 63 -19.87 -5.89 0.04
C ARG A 63 -18.74 -5.01 0.56
N TYR A 64 -17.66 -4.87 -0.20
CA TYR A 64 -16.51 -4.03 0.14
C TYR A 64 -16.77 -2.55 -0.13
N GLY A 65 -17.75 -2.23 -0.97
CA GLY A 65 -18.26 -0.87 -1.19
C GLY A 65 -19.24 -0.40 -0.12
N CYS A 66 -19.62 -1.26 0.82
CA CYS A 66 -20.58 -0.95 1.86
C CYS A 66 -19.88 -0.79 3.22
N ARG A 67 -20.51 -0.03 4.12
CA ARG A 67 -20.13 0.06 5.53
C ARG A 67 -21.37 -0.08 6.42
N LEU A 68 -21.15 -0.42 7.68
CA LEU A 68 -22.20 -0.42 8.68
C LEU A 68 -22.59 1.02 9.02
N SER A 69 -23.89 1.28 9.13
CA SER A 69 -24.45 2.56 9.58
C SER A 69 -24.10 2.81 11.06
N GLU A 70 -24.30 4.04 11.51
CA GLU A 70 -24.12 4.47 12.90
C GLU A 70 -25.00 3.67 13.87
N ASP A 71 -26.17 3.21 13.42
CA ASP A 71 -27.09 2.38 14.18
C ASP A 71 -26.58 0.94 14.42
N GLY A 72 -25.49 0.54 13.76
CA GLY A 72 -24.89 -0.79 13.88
C GLY A 72 -25.71 -1.93 13.27
N GLN A 73 -26.86 -1.64 12.66
CA GLN A 73 -27.80 -2.67 12.17
C GLN A 73 -27.96 -2.68 10.64
N THR A 74 -27.81 -1.53 9.99
CA THR A 74 -28.04 -1.38 8.55
C THR A 74 -26.73 -1.17 7.79
N TYR A 75 -26.66 -1.67 6.56
CA TYR A 75 -25.53 -1.41 5.67
C TYR A 75 -25.88 -0.30 4.70
N ILE A 76 -24.94 0.63 4.52
CA ILE A 76 -25.04 1.76 3.59
C ILE A 76 -23.85 1.77 2.64
N VAL A 77 -24.02 2.41 1.49
CA VAL A 77 -22.95 2.56 0.49
C VAL A 77 -21.88 3.53 1.01
N ASP A 78 -20.62 3.19 0.83
CA ASP A 78 -19.46 4.03 1.12
C ASP A 78 -18.82 4.50 -0.19
N PRO A 79 -18.95 5.79 -0.56
CA PRO A 79 -18.38 6.33 -1.80
C PRO A 79 -16.85 6.26 -1.88
N THR A 80 -16.16 6.08 -0.76
CA THR A 80 -14.68 6.00 -0.72
C THR A 80 -14.15 4.59 -1.00
N ARG A 81 -15.04 3.60 -0.97
CA ARG A 81 -14.69 2.18 -1.13
C ARG A 81 -15.03 1.71 -2.55
N CYS A 82 -15.03 0.40 -2.76
CA CYS A 82 -15.27 -0.22 -4.05
C CYS A 82 -16.60 0.26 -4.67
N PRO A 83 -16.60 0.95 -5.82
CA PRO A 83 -17.82 1.50 -6.43
C PRO A 83 -18.59 0.45 -7.24
N GLN A 84 -18.08 -0.77 -7.34
CA GLN A 84 -18.64 -1.80 -8.20
C GLN A 84 -20.01 -2.27 -7.72
N THR A 85 -20.89 -2.47 -8.69
CA THR A 85 -22.22 -3.06 -8.50
C THR A 85 -22.29 -4.37 -9.26
N ILE A 86 -22.90 -5.39 -8.66
CA ILE A 86 -23.00 -6.73 -9.23
C ILE A 86 -24.45 -7.19 -9.22
N LYS A 87 -24.81 -8.04 -10.18
CA LYS A 87 -26.09 -8.76 -10.14
C LYS A 87 -26.08 -9.76 -8.98
N ILE A 88 -27.19 -9.87 -8.24
CA ILE A 88 -27.31 -10.82 -7.13
C ILE A 88 -26.97 -12.24 -7.59
N GLY A 89 -27.50 -12.64 -8.74
CA GLY A 89 -27.25 -13.96 -9.32
C GLY A 89 -25.77 -14.22 -9.59
N ASN A 90 -24.93 -13.20 -9.75
CA ASN A 90 -23.51 -13.37 -10.05
C ASN A 90 -22.63 -13.40 -8.80
N ARG A 91 -23.21 -13.27 -7.60
CA ARG A 91 -22.40 -13.16 -6.39
C ARG A 91 -21.87 -14.51 -5.90
N ASP A 92 -22.71 -15.54 -5.93
CA ASP A 92 -22.41 -16.83 -5.33
C ASP A 92 -22.73 -17.98 -6.30
N CYS A 93 -22.02 -19.11 -6.17
CA CYS A 93 -22.41 -20.38 -6.79
C CYS A 93 -23.19 -21.20 -5.77
N GLU A 94 -24.42 -21.58 -6.11
CA GLU A 94 -25.32 -22.32 -5.20
C GLU A 94 -25.28 -23.84 -5.42
N PHE A 95 -24.21 -24.34 -6.06
CA PHE A 95 -24.06 -25.77 -6.29
C PHE A 95 -23.97 -26.54 -4.96
N VAL A 96 -24.87 -27.50 -4.80
CA VAL A 96 -24.88 -28.47 -3.70
C VAL A 96 -25.02 -29.85 -4.33
N GLY A 97 -23.98 -30.68 -4.20
CA GLY A 97 -23.93 -32.01 -4.82
C GLY A 97 -22.77 -32.84 -4.25
N THR A 98 -22.64 -34.07 -4.73
CA THR A 98 -21.51 -34.94 -4.37
C THR A 98 -20.25 -34.53 -5.14
N GLN A 99 -19.08 -35.02 -4.68
CA GLN A 99 -17.81 -34.78 -5.38
C GLN A 99 -17.83 -35.27 -6.84
N GLU A 100 -18.57 -36.36 -7.11
CA GLU A 100 -18.73 -36.94 -8.45
C GLU A 100 -19.54 -36.04 -9.39
N GLN A 101 -20.46 -35.23 -8.85
CA GLN A 101 -21.28 -34.28 -9.62
C GLN A 101 -20.57 -32.95 -9.90
N MET A 102 -19.43 -32.71 -9.24
CA MET A 102 -18.65 -31.49 -9.38
C MET A 102 -18.16 -31.28 -10.81
N ASP A 103 -17.61 -32.33 -11.44
CA ASP A 103 -17.04 -32.24 -12.78
C ASP A 103 -18.10 -31.89 -13.84
N GLU A 104 -19.35 -32.30 -13.62
CA GLU A 104 -20.46 -31.92 -14.48
C GLU A 104 -20.90 -30.47 -14.24
N HIS A 105 -20.95 -30.03 -12.98
CA HIS A 105 -21.26 -28.64 -12.64
C HIS A 105 -20.24 -27.65 -13.21
N LEU A 106 -18.94 -27.93 -13.09
CA LEU A 106 -17.87 -27.04 -13.53
C LEU A 106 -17.96 -26.69 -15.02
N LYS A 107 -18.51 -27.58 -15.86
CA LYS A 107 -18.75 -27.32 -17.30
C LYS A 107 -19.67 -26.14 -17.57
N PHE A 108 -20.58 -25.84 -16.64
CA PHE A 108 -21.58 -24.77 -16.78
C PHE A 108 -21.45 -23.71 -15.67
N CYS A 109 -20.49 -23.87 -14.76
CA CYS A 109 -20.27 -22.93 -13.67
C CYS A 109 -19.70 -21.62 -14.22
N LYS A 110 -20.45 -20.53 -14.05
CA LYS A 110 -20.04 -19.16 -14.42
C LYS A 110 -18.72 -18.71 -13.79
N PHE A 111 -18.30 -19.33 -12.69
CA PHE A 111 -17.06 -18.99 -11.99
C PHE A 111 -15.85 -19.81 -12.43
N GLU A 112 -16.03 -20.92 -13.15
CA GLU A 112 -14.89 -21.75 -13.59
C GLU A 112 -13.98 -20.96 -14.54
N ALA A 113 -14.55 -20.13 -15.41
CA ALA A 113 -13.78 -19.28 -16.32
C ALA A 113 -12.88 -18.25 -15.60
N VAL A 114 -13.18 -17.90 -14.34
CA VAL A 114 -12.41 -16.93 -13.57
C VAL A 114 -11.18 -17.57 -12.93
N LYS A 115 -11.17 -18.89 -12.74
CA LYS A 115 -10.09 -19.65 -12.10
C LYS A 115 -8.75 -19.45 -12.80
N ASP A 116 -8.71 -19.64 -14.12
CA ASP A 116 -7.47 -19.50 -14.89
C ASP A 116 -6.97 -18.06 -14.90
N PHE A 117 -7.90 -17.09 -14.94
CA PHE A 117 -7.57 -15.68 -14.86
C PHE A 117 -6.90 -15.32 -13.51
N LEU A 118 -7.44 -15.85 -12.40
CA LEU A 118 -6.87 -15.65 -11.07
C LEU A 118 -5.48 -16.30 -10.97
N ALA A 119 -5.32 -17.54 -11.43
CA ALA A 119 -4.04 -18.24 -11.41
C ALA A 119 -2.94 -17.46 -12.17
N HIS A 120 -3.22 -17.04 -13.39
CA HIS A 120 -2.27 -16.25 -14.18
C HIS A 120 -2.00 -14.87 -13.56
N THR A 121 -2.99 -14.27 -12.88
CA THR A 121 -2.77 -13.01 -12.16
C THR A 121 -1.85 -13.20 -10.95
N ASP A 122 -2.02 -14.29 -10.21
CA ASP A 122 -1.16 -14.64 -9.07
C ASP A 122 0.29 -14.93 -9.52
N GLU A 123 0.46 -15.64 -10.65
CA GLU A 123 1.77 -15.83 -11.28
C GLU A 123 2.44 -14.48 -11.61
N LYS A 124 1.71 -13.57 -12.28
CA LYS A 124 2.21 -12.23 -12.59
C LYS A 124 2.54 -11.40 -11.35
N ILE A 125 1.75 -11.54 -10.28
CA ILE A 125 2.04 -10.88 -9.01
C ILE A 125 3.36 -11.39 -8.44
N SER A 126 3.58 -12.72 -8.45
CA SER A 126 4.83 -13.32 -8.00
C SER A 126 6.03 -12.83 -8.81
N GLU A 127 5.93 -12.81 -10.15
CA GLU A 127 7.00 -12.30 -11.03
C GLU A 127 7.33 -10.84 -10.74
N LEU A 128 6.31 -10.00 -10.55
CA LEU A 128 6.52 -8.60 -10.22
C LEU A 128 7.13 -8.41 -8.83
N GLN A 129 6.76 -9.23 -7.85
CA GLN A 129 7.35 -9.22 -6.51
C GLN A 129 8.85 -9.57 -6.56
N ASP A 130 9.23 -10.60 -7.33
CA ASP A 130 10.64 -10.97 -7.53
C ASP A 130 11.41 -9.84 -8.23
N SER A 131 10.83 -9.23 -9.26
CA SER A 131 11.46 -8.10 -9.96
C SER A 131 11.63 -6.85 -9.08
N ILE A 132 10.70 -6.59 -8.16
CA ILE A 132 10.83 -5.51 -7.18
C ILE A 132 11.98 -5.81 -6.24
N LYS A 133 12.06 -7.04 -5.71
CA LYS A 133 13.13 -7.46 -4.81
C LYS A 133 14.51 -7.34 -5.47
N ASP A 134 14.66 -7.82 -6.70
CA ASP A 134 15.92 -7.71 -7.45
C ASP A 134 16.34 -6.25 -7.65
N LYS A 135 15.37 -5.36 -7.94
CA LYS A 135 15.66 -3.92 -8.07
C LYS A 135 16.03 -3.29 -6.73
N ASP A 136 15.40 -3.68 -5.63
CA ASP A 136 15.76 -3.20 -4.29
C ASP A 136 17.18 -3.64 -3.90
N ASP A 137 17.56 -4.88 -4.22
CA ASP A 137 18.93 -5.37 -4.00
C ASP A 137 19.96 -4.58 -4.82
N GLN A 138 19.66 -4.24 -6.07
CA GLN A 138 20.50 -3.35 -6.88
C GLN A 138 20.62 -1.95 -6.29
N ILE A 139 19.50 -1.37 -5.82
CA ILE A 139 19.51 -0.06 -5.16
C ILE A 139 20.41 -0.10 -3.91
N ASN A 140 20.30 -1.16 -3.11
CA ASN A 140 21.12 -1.33 -1.91
C ASN A 140 22.60 -1.50 -2.24
N PHE A 141 22.92 -2.26 -3.30
CA PHE A 141 24.28 -2.38 -3.81
C PHE A 141 24.87 -1.03 -4.25
N LEU A 142 24.12 -0.26 -5.05
CA LEU A 142 24.52 1.07 -5.49
C LEU A 142 24.74 2.02 -4.31
N ARG A 143 23.83 2.02 -3.32
CA ARG A 143 23.98 2.80 -2.07
C ARG A 143 25.25 2.43 -1.30
N SER A 144 25.58 1.14 -1.21
CA SER A 144 26.82 0.68 -0.58
C SER A 144 28.06 1.17 -1.33
N MET A 145 28.05 1.13 -2.66
CA MET A 145 29.16 1.65 -3.48
C MET A 145 29.35 3.17 -3.31
N LEU A 146 28.25 3.93 -3.31
CA LEU A 146 28.30 5.37 -3.05
C LEU A 146 28.90 5.68 -1.67
N GLY A 147 28.51 4.93 -0.62
CA GLY A 147 29.10 5.06 0.71
C GLY A 147 30.62 4.83 0.71
N LYS A 148 31.09 3.75 0.08
CA LYS A 148 32.53 3.46 -0.04
C LYS A 148 33.30 4.54 -0.80
N LEU A 149 32.70 5.12 -1.84
CA LEU A 149 33.31 6.21 -2.59
C LEU A 149 33.38 7.50 -1.76
N ALA A 150 32.34 7.79 -0.97
CA ALA A 150 32.34 8.92 -0.03
C ALA A 150 33.45 8.78 1.02
N GLU A 151 33.59 7.60 1.64
CA GLU A 151 34.67 7.32 2.61
C GLU A 151 36.08 7.52 2.00
N ARG A 152 36.27 7.09 0.75
CA ARG A 152 37.54 7.28 0.04
C ARG A 152 37.82 8.74 -0.28
N LEU A 153 36.79 9.52 -0.63
CA LEU A 153 36.91 10.95 -0.87
C LEU A 153 37.31 11.68 0.42
N GLU A 154 36.65 11.41 1.54
CA GLU A 154 36.99 11.98 2.85
C GLU A 154 38.44 11.62 3.26
N GLY A 155 38.86 10.38 3.03
CA GLY A 155 40.24 9.95 3.30
C GLY A 155 41.28 10.68 2.44
N LEU A 156 40.99 10.88 1.15
CA LEU A 156 41.85 11.63 0.25
C LEU A 156 41.91 13.11 0.65
N GLU A 157 40.79 13.73 0.98
CA GLU A 157 40.70 15.11 1.45
C GLU A 157 41.60 15.32 2.68
N LYS A 158 41.43 14.50 3.71
CA LYS A 158 42.29 14.54 4.91
C LYS A 158 43.77 14.34 4.61
N SER A 159 44.10 13.44 3.67
CA SER A 159 45.50 13.22 3.25
C SER A 159 46.08 14.43 2.52
N SER A 160 45.26 15.13 1.74
CA SER A 160 45.66 16.33 1.02
C SER A 160 45.86 17.51 1.97
N GLU A 161 44.98 17.69 2.96
CA GLU A 161 45.11 18.69 4.02
C GLU A 161 46.40 18.50 4.83
N LEU A 162 46.71 17.26 5.23
CA LEU A 162 47.95 16.93 5.94
C LEU A 162 49.19 17.29 5.11
N ARG A 163 49.19 16.98 3.80
CA ARG A 163 50.30 17.28 2.90
C ARG A 163 50.48 18.78 2.71
N LEU A 164 49.40 19.51 2.48
CA LEU A 164 49.44 20.97 2.37
C LEU A 164 49.95 21.59 3.68
N GLY A 165 49.47 21.13 4.84
CA GLY A 165 49.97 21.58 6.14
C GLY A 165 51.46 21.33 6.36
N MET A 166 52.00 20.21 5.86
CA MET A 166 53.45 19.93 5.91
C MET A 166 54.26 20.84 4.98
N GLU A 167 53.76 21.17 3.79
CA GLU A 167 54.41 22.10 2.86
C GLU A 167 54.49 23.53 3.42
N TYR A 168 53.42 24.02 4.05
CA TYR A 168 53.43 25.31 4.74
C TYR A 168 54.42 25.31 5.91
N GLY A 169 54.43 24.26 6.74
CA GLY A 169 55.38 24.14 7.86
C GLY A 169 56.85 24.01 7.42
N GLN A 170 57.13 23.37 6.29
CA GLN A 170 58.48 23.35 5.69
C GLN A 170 58.90 24.71 5.14
N HIS A 171 57.96 25.46 4.56
CA HIS A 171 58.23 26.79 4.04
C HIS A 171 58.53 27.79 5.17
N ASP A 172 57.80 27.73 6.27
CA ASP A 172 58.03 28.56 7.46
C ASP A 172 59.42 28.27 8.10
N LEU A 173 59.81 26.98 8.20
CA LEU A 173 61.13 26.60 8.69
C LEU A 173 62.25 27.08 7.76
N TYR A 174 62.05 27.05 6.44
CA TYR A 174 63.02 27.54 5.46
C TYR A 174 63.16 29.07 5.52
N THR A 175 62.06 29.81 5.68
CA THR A 175 62.10 31.26 5.88
C THR A 175 62.76 31.66 7.20
N ASP A 176 62.54 30.90 8.28
CA ASP A 176 63.21 31.15 9.56
C ASP A 176 64.72 30.85 9.50
N ILE A 177 65.13 29.80 8.79
CA ILE A 177 66.55 29.49 8.56
C ILE A 177 67.22 30.58 7.71
N THR A 178 66.55 31.09 6.66
CA THR A 178 67.12 32.16 5.82
C THR A 178 67.18 33.53 6.52
N GLN A 179 66.23 33.85 7.41
CA GLN A 179 66.31 35.07 8.23
C GLN A 179 67.36 34.97 9.35
N THR A 180 67.49 33.82 10.01
CA THR A 180 68.51 33.62 11.07
C THR A 180 69.93 33.51 10.51
N SER A 181 70.09 33.06 9.27
CA SER A 181 71.40 33.02 8.57
C SER A 181 71.84 34.38 8.00
N GLY A 182 70.94 35.37 7.91
CA GLY A 182 71.22 36.72 7.41
C GLY A 182 71.68 37.72 8.47
N GLN A 183 71.67 37.36 9.76
CA GLN A 183 72.12 38.22 10.85
C GLN A 183 73.21 37.55 11.68
N CYS A 184 74.37 37.32 11.07
CA CYS A 184 75.64 37.20 11.79
C CYS A 184 76.77 37.62 10.86
N GLY A 185 77.10 38.93 10.85
CA GLY A 185 78.14 39.45 9.97
C GLY A 185 78.40 40.97 10.03
N LEU A 186 78.77 41.46 11.21
CA LEU A 186 79.75 42.54 11.46
C LEU A 186 79.66 43.90 10.72
N SER A 187 79.29 44.91 11.53
CA SER A 187 79.97 46.20 11.77
C SER A 187 79.87 47.33 10.75
N SER A 188 79.26 48.46 11.17
CA SER A 188 79.98 49.74 11.29
C SER A 188 79.19 50.85 12.01
N CYS A 189 79.90 51.49 12.94
CA CYS A 189 79.93 52.94 13.22
C CYS A 189 78.71 53.68 13.81
N LEU A 190 78.82 53.95 15.12
CA LEU A 190 78.78 55.27 15.77
C LEU A 190 78.19 56.45 14.97
N GLN A 191 77.07 57.00 15.46
CA GLN A 191 76.97 58.42 15.87
C GLN A 191 75.56 58.74 16.40
N GLY A 192 75.50 59.58 17.44
CA GLY A 192 74.32 60.36 17.78
C GLY A 192 73.70 60.06 19.14
N SER A 193 74.31 60.59 20.19
CA SER A 193 73.64 60.93 21.44
C SER A 193 72.50 61.91 21.18
N ASP A 194 71.31 61.69 21.76
CA ASP A 194 70.71 62.63 22.73
C ASP A 194 69.25 62.29 23.11
N LEU A 195 69.03 62.31 24.43
CA LEU A 195 67.85 62.75 25.17
C LEU A 195 66.46 62.03 25.03
N LEU A 196 66.16 61.29 26.12
CA LEU A 196 65.13 61.58 27.15
C LEU A 196 63.62 61.35 26.88
N TRP A 197 63.04 60.62 27.87
CA TRP A 197 61.62 60.31 28.20
C TRP A 197 60.92 59.28 27.29
N GLY A 198 60.29 58.20 27.75
CA GLY A 198 59.67 57.92 29.04
C GLY A 198 58.18 57.65 28.82
N SER A 199 57.66 56.50 29.31
CA SER A 199 56.24 56.04 29.30
C SER A 199 55.66 55.72 27.91
N GLY A 200 54.87 54.68 27.65
CA GLY A 200 54.12 53.74 28.47
C GLY A 200 52.84 53.35 27.71
N GLN A 201 52.29 52.18 28.06
CA GLN A 201 50.91 51.71 27.81
C GLN A 201 50.55 51.00 26.49
N TYR A 202 50.36 49.69 26.67
CA TYR A 202 49.22 48.91 26.21
C TYR A 202 47.90 49.69 26.13
N CYS A 203 47.21 49.52 24.99
CA CYS A 203 45.81 49.08 24.91
C CYS A 203 45.60 48.46 23.53
#